data_AF-A0A2H1WAL9-F1
#
_entry.id   AF-A0A2H1WAL9-F1
#
_cell.length_a   1.000
_cell.length_b   1.000
_cell.length_c   1.000
_cell.angle_alpha   90.00
_cell.angle_beta   90.00
_cell.angle_gamma   90.00
#
_symmetry.space_group_name_H-M   'P 1'
#
loop_
_entity.id
_entity.type
_entity.pdbx_description
1 polymer ?
#
loop_
_entity_poly.entity_id
_entity_poly.type
_entity_poly.pdbx_seq_one_letter_code
_entity_poly.pdbx_strand_id
1 'polypeptide(L)'
;NHERRHRGEKPYVCETCGAKFHASYLLVQHKHSHRAEKTVKCSLCPATFKANNNLHMHKLTCHSKAYYSCLVCARSYKCKYYAVKHVRLTHSLYEPPNVIRLVPQ
;
A
#
# COMPACT_ATOMS: atom_id res chain seq x y z
N ASN A 1 13.33 39.65 -4.11
CA ASN A 1 13.07 38.22 -3.77
C ASN A 1 14.00 37.24 -4.51
N HIS A 2 15.23 37.65 -4.83
CA HIS A 2 16.26 36.79 -5.47
C HIS A 2 17.27 36.25 -4.44
N GLU A 3 17.43 36.95 -3.32
CA GLU A 3 18.51 36.71 -2.34
C GLU A 3 18.29 35.46 -1.48
N ARG A 4 17.02 35.08 -1.22
CA ARG A 4 16.69 33.85 -0.46
C ARG A 4 17.16 32.56 -1.14
N ARG A 5 17.28 32.56 -2.48
CA ARG A 5 17.75 31.39 -3.24
C ARG A 5 19.24 31.12 -3.03
N HIS A 6 20.03 32.17 -2.78
CA HIS A 6 21.48 32.06 -2.60
C HIS A 6 21.90 31.70 -1.16
N ARG A 7 21.13 32.12 -0.15
CA ARG A 7 21.42 31.80 1.26
C ARG A 7 21.03 30.38 1.69
N GLY A 8 20.33 29.62 0.85
CA GLY A 8 19.83 28.29 1.23
C GLY A 8 18.76 28.30 2.33
N GLU A 9 18.24 29.48 2.68
CA GLU A 9 17.21 29.64 3.70
C GLU A 9 15.90 29.03 3.19
N LYS A 10 15.47 27.96 3.85
CA LYS A 10 14.21 27.26 3.58
C LYS A 10 13.27 27.43 4.77
N PRO A 11 12.68 28.62 4.97
CA PRO A 11 11.89 28.92 6.16
C PRO A 11 10.54 28.19 6.18
N TYR A 12 10.09 27.64 5.05
CA TYR A 12 8.81 26.95 4.97
C TYR A 12 9.01 25.45 5.16
N VAL A 13 8.53 24.88 6.27
CA VAL A 13 8.71 23.46 6.60
C VAL A 13 7.38 22.73 6.53
N CYS A 14 7.38 21.52 5.97
CA CYS A 14 6.26 20.60 6.04
C CYS A 14 6.24 19.91 7.39
N GLU A 15 5.22 20.18 8.21
CA GLU A 15 5.05 19.56 9.53
C GLU A 15 4.76 18.05 9.43
N THR A 16 4.33 17.56 8.27
CA THR A 16 4.01 16.15 8.03
C THR A 16 5.25 15.28 7.76
N CYS A 17 6.27 15.80 7.09
CA CYS A 17 7.45 15.01 6.69
C CYS A 17 8.80 15.71 6.90
N GLY A 18 8.81 16.93 7.44
CA GLY A 18 10.03 17.70 7.69
C GLY A 18 10.67 18.34 6.45
N ALA A 19 10.08 18.19 5.26
CA ALA A 19 10.62 18.77 4.03
C ALA A 19 10.64 20.31 4.09
N LYS A 20 11.75 20.92 3.69
CA LYS A 20 11.96 22.38 3.75
C LYS A 20 11.91 22.99 2.35
N PHE A 21 11.23 24.13 2.23
CA PHE A 21 10.99 24.87 0.99
C PHE A 21 11.39 26.34 1.17
N HIS A 22 11.86 26.95 0.08
CA HIS A 22 12.26 28.37 0.07
C HIS A 22 11.07 29.32 -0.21
N ALA A 23 9.94 28.79 -0.66
CA ALA A 23 8.74 29.55 -0.98
C ALA A 23 7.47 28.87 -0.44
N SER A 24 6.48 29.68 -0.04
CA SER A 24 5.22 29.21 0.54
C SER A 24 4.37 28.41 -0.47
N TYR A 25 4.31 28.83 -1.74
CA TYR A 25 3.53 28.13 -2.77
C TYR A 25 4.03 26.69 -3.02
N LEU A 26 5.35 26.46 -2.92
CA LEU A 26 5.94 25.12 -3.03
C LEU A 26 5.53 24.23 -1.85
N LEU A 27 5.48 24.79 -0.64
CA LEU A 27 4.96 24.08 0.54
C LEU A 27 3.48 23.72 0.36
N VAL A 28 2.66 24.62 -0.21
CA VAL A 28 1.22 24.34 -0.45
C VAL A 28 1.01 23.26 -1.52
N GLN A 29 1.78 23.27 -2.61
CA GLN A 29 1.77 22.20 -3.62
C GLN A 29 2.25 20.86 -3.04
N HIS A 30 3.30 20.90 -2.22
CA HIS A 30 3.78 19.71 -1.52
C HIS A 30 2.76 19.19 -0.49
N LYS A 31 2.05 20.05 0.25
CA LYS A 31 0.95 19.61 1.13
C LYS A 31 -0.17 18.92 0.35
N HIS A 32 -0.38 19.25 -0.92
CA HIS A 32 -1.29 18.50 -1.80
C HIS A 32 -0.78 17.11 -2.13
N SER A 33 0.54 16.86 -2.22
CA SER A 33 1.06 15.50 -2.43
C SER A 33 0.80 14.61 -1.22
N HIS A 34 0.83 15.15 0.01
CA HIS A 34 0.39 14.42 1.20
C HIS A 34 -1.11 14.09 1.16
N ARG A 35 -1.94 14.98 0.62
CA ARG A 35 -3.36 14.72 0.40
C ARG A 35 -3.62 13.73 -0.75
N ALA A 36 -2.70 13.63 -1.71
CA ALA A 36 -2.73 12.70 -2.84
C ALA A 36 -2.21 11.30 -2.50
N GLU A 37 -1.59 11.09 -1.34
CA GLU A 37 -1.39 9.76 -0.75
C GLU A 37 -2.67 9.28 -0.04
N LYS A 38 -3.84 9.59 -0.59
CA LYS A 38 -5.12 9.05 -0.13
C LYS A 38 -5.19 7.60 -0.56
N THR A 39 -4.46 6.76 0.16
CA THR A 39 -4.54 5.34 -0.05
C THR A 39 -5.98 4.89 0.19
N VAL A 40 -6.62 4.37 -0.83
CA VAL A 40 -7.95 3.80 -0.79
C VAL A 40 -7.84 2.41 -0.18
N LYS A 41 -8.38 2.26 1.03
CA LYS A 41 -8.40 0.99 1.74
C LYS A 41 -9.45 0.07 1.12
N CYS A 42 -9.16 -1.23 1.04
CA CYS A 42 -10.20 -2.17 0.72
C CYS A 42 -11.22 -2.32 1.82
N SER A 43 -12.50 -2.25 1.45
CA SER A 43 -13.62 -2.47 2.36
C SER A 43 -13.74 -3.92 2.85
N LEU A 44 -12.97 -4.86 2.29
CA LEU A 44 -13.10 -6.30 2.53
C LEU A 44 -11.80 -6.95 3.07
N CYS A 45 -10.68 -6.22 3.13
CA CYS A 45 -9.44 -6.69 3.77
C CYS A 45 -8.46 -5.53 4.10
N PRO A 46 -7.46 -5.71 5.00
CA PRO A 46 -6.49 -4.65 5.36
C PRO A 46 -5.55 -4.17 4.24
N ALA A 47 -5.73 -4.63 3.00
CA ALA A 47 -4.98 -4.14 1.86
C ALA A 47 -5.35 -2.68 1.55
N THR A 48 -4.30 -1.89 1.32
CA THR A 48 -4.39 -0.44 1.17
C THR A 48 -3.76 -0.06 -0.16
N PHE A 49 -4.47 0.71 -0.98
CA PHE A 49 -4.13 0.91 -2.38
C PHE A 49 -3.96 2.38 -2.69
N LYS A 50 -2.97 2.77 -3.49
CA LYS A 50 -2.76 4.19 -3.84
C LYS A 50 -3.81 4.76 -4.80
N ALA A 51 -4.68 3.92 -5.38
CA ALA A 51 -5.67 4.33 -6.37
C ALA A 51 -6.97 3.51 -6.28
N ASN A 52 -8.11 4.11 -6.65
CA ASN A 52 -9.44 3.49 -6.59
C ASN A 52 -9.60 2.34 -7.60
N ASN A 53 -8.96 2.42 -8.78
CA ASN A 53 -8.95 1.34 -9.76
C ASN A 53 -8.24 0.09 -9.22
N ASN A 54 -7.12 0.27 -8.48
CA ASN A 54 -6.40 -0.83 -7.84
C ASN A 54 -7.23 -1.50 -6.75
N LEU A 55 -8.04 -0.71 -6.04
CA LEU A 55 -9.00 -1.23 -5.08
C LEU A 55 -10.13 -2.02 -5.77
N HIS A 56 -10.70 -1.50 -6.86
CA HIS A 56 -11.79 -2.17 -7.58
C HIS A 56 -11.34 -3.54 -8.10
N MET A 57 -10.16 -3.61 -8.74
CA MET A 57 -9.58 -4.87 -9.21
C MET A 57 -9.29 -5.84 -8.05
N HIS A 58 -8.84 -5.35 -6.90
CA HIS A 58 -8.69 -6.18 -5.70
C HIS A 58 -10.04 -6.72 -5.19
N LYS A 59 -11.13 -5.95 -5.25
CA LYS A 59 -12.47 -6.40 -4.85
C LYS A 59 -12.97 -7.56 -5.71
N LEU A 60 -12.75 -7.50 -7.02
CA LEU A 60 -13.15 -8.56 -7.96
C LEU A 60 -12.34 -9.85 -7.82
N THR A 61 -11.11 -9.78 -7.32
CA THR A 61 -10.14 -10.89 -7.37
C THR A 61 -9.81 -11.50 -6.00
N CYS A 62 -9.84 -10.71 -4.92
CA CYS A 62 -9.67 -11.20 -3.54
C CYS A 62 -11.03 -11.57 -2.89
N HIS A 63 -12.15 -11.23 -3.53
CA HIS A 63 -13.50 -11.42 -2.99
C HIS A 63 -14.52 -11.93 -4.02
N SER A 64 -14.07 -12.45 -5.16
CA SER A 64 -14.91 -13.35 -5.97
C SER A 64 -14.90 -14.77 -5.39
N LYS A 65 -15.75 -15.65 -5.93
CA LYS A 65 -16.08 -17.01 -5.42
C LYS A 65 -14.92 -18.03 -5.46
N ALA A 66 -13.68 -17.64 -5.19
CA ALA A 66 -12.53 -18.54 -5.12
C ALA A 66 -11.62 -18.20 -3.93
N TYR A 67 -11.07 -19.24 -3.31
CA TYR A 67 -10.19 -19.21 -2.14
C TYR A 67 -8.79 -19.69 -2.51
N TYR A 68 -7.82 -19.54 -1.63
CA TYR A 68 -6.44 -19.98 -1.76
C TYR A 68 -6.08 -20.85 -0.55
N SER A 69 -6.06 -22.16 -0.69
CA SER A 69 -5.60 -23.12 0.31
C SER A 69 -4.08 -23.15 0.47
N CYS A 70 -3.55 -23.30 1.67
CA CYS A 70 -2.16 -23.62 1.93
C CYS A 70 -1.99 -25.12 1.82
N LEU A 71 -0.99 -25.61 1.10
CA LEU A 71 -0.75 -27.05 0.93
C LEU A 71 0.03 -27.67 2.10
N VAL A 72 0.71 -26.85 2.93
CA VAL A 72 1.40 -27.34 4.13
C VAL A 72 0.41 -27.68 5.24
N CYS A 73 -0.62 -26.84 5.42
CA CYS A 73 -1.56 -26.96 6.54
C CYS A 73 -3.04 -26.96 6.13
N ALA A 74 -3.34 -27.10 4.83
CA ALA A 74 -4.67 -27.07 4.23
C ALA A 74 -5.50 -25.78 4.47
N ARG A 75 -4.91 -24.71 5.04
CA ARG A 75 -5.65 -23.48 5.39
C ARG A 75 -6.06 -22.66 4.18
N SER A 76 -7.35 -22.34 4.04
CA SER A 76 -7.87 -21.51 2.95
C SER A 76 -7.90 -20.00 3.25
N TYR A 77 -7.59 -19.21 2.23
CA TYR A 77 -7.48 -17.75 2.27
C TYR A 77 -8.29 -17.15 1.13
N LYS A 78 -9.18 -16.21 1.43
CA LYS A 78 -9.94 -15.47 0.41
C LYS A 78 -9.07 -14.80 -0.66
N CYS A 79 -7.81 -14.48 -0.34
CA CYS A 79 -6.87 -14.07 -1.37
C CYS A 79 -5.41 -14.38 -1.11
N LYS A 80 -4.70 -14.42 -2.25
CA LYS A 80 -3.28 -14.73 -2.36
C LYS A 80 -2.41 -13.95 -1.38
N TYR A 81 -2.71 -12.66 -1.15
CA TYR A 81 -1.94 -11.84 -0.19
C TYR A 81 -1.89 -12.46 1.21
N TYR A 82 -3.02 -12.94 1.73
CA TYR A 82 -3.08 -13.56 3.06
C TYR A 82 -2.44 -14.93 3.08
N ALA A 83 -2.62 -15.70 2.01
CA ALA A 83 -1.97 -17.00 1.87
C ALA A 83 -0.45 -16.85 1.88
N VAL A 84 0.08 -15.88 1.12
CA VAL A 84 1.51 -15.57 1.05
C VAL A 84 2.02 -15.04 2.39
N LYS A 85 1.30 -14.12 3.04
CA LYS A 85 1.67 -13.61 4.36
C LYS A 85 1.71 -14.73 5.39
N HIS A 86 0.76 -15.65 5.36
CA HIS A 86 0.75 -16.82 6.24
C HIS A 86 1.98 -17.70 6.03
N VAL A 87 2.28 -18.08 4.79
CA VAL A 87 3.42 -18.96 4.51
C VAL A 87 4.71 -18.29 4.95
N ARG A 88 4.92 -17.01 4.64
CA ARG A 88 6.12 -16.27 5.07
C ARG A 88 6.31 -16.24 6.59
N LEU A 89 5.21 -16.12 7.35
CA LEU A 89 5.26 -15.96 8.80
C LEU A 89 5.17 -17.29 9.59
N THR A 90 4.56 -18.32 9.01
CA THR A 90 4.23 -19.57 9.71
C THR A 90 4.99 -20.77 9.14
N HIS A 91 5.33 -20.69 7.86
CA HIS A 91 6.02 -21.73 7.11
C HIS A 91 7.26 -21.11 6.47
N SER A 92 8.11 -20.45 7.27
CA SER A 92 9.27 -19.69 6.78
C SER A 92 10.31 -20.54 6.04
N LEU A 93 10.25 -21.87 6.20
CA LEU A 93 11.04 -22.86 5.44
C LEU A 93 10.43 -23.18 4.07
N TYR A 94 9.18 -22.80 3.83
CA TYR A 94 8.44 -23.06 2.61
C TYR A 94 8.28 -21.78 1.82
N GLU A 95 8.52 -21.88 0.52
CA GLU A 95 8.47 -20.73 -0.36
C GLU A 95 7.05 -20.54 -0.93
N PRO A 96 6.34 -19.44 -0.61
CA PRO A 96 5.13 -19.08 -1.33
C PRO A 96 5.53 -18.58 -2.73
N PRO A 97 4.85 -19.02 -3.81
CA PRO A 97 3.48 -19.51 -3.84
C PRO A 97 3.30 -21.03 -3.93
N ASN A 98 4.38 -21.82 -3.92
CA ASN A 98 4.34 -23.27 -4.22
C ASN A 98 3.50 -24.09 -3.23
N VAL A 99 3.29 -23.52 -2.04
CA VAL A 99 2.48 -24.12 -0.99
C VAL A 99 1.12 -23.43 -0.85
N ILE A 100 0.61 -22.77 -1.89
CA ILE A 100 -0.68 -22.08 -1.92
C ILE A 100 -1.45 -22.47 -3.20
N ARG A 101 -2.61 -23.13 -3.07
CA ARG A 101 -3.49 -23.58 -4.16
C ARG A 101 -4.80 -22.82 -4.20
N LEU A 102 -5.17 -22.27 -5.35
CA LEU A 102 -6.51 -21.70 -5.57
C LEU A 102 -7.59 -22.81 -5.56
N VAL A 103 -8.69 -22.57 -4.86
CA VAL A 103 -9.87 -23.42 -4.73
C VAL A 103 -11.09 -22.57 -5.13
N PRO A 104 -11.57 -22.69 -6.37
CA PRO A 104 -12.89 -22.15 -6.72
C PRO A 104 -13.97 -22.82 -5.86
N GLN A 105 -15.04 -22.10 -5.53
CA GLN A 105 -16.29 -22.74 -5.07
C GLN A 105 -16.82 -23.70 -6.12
#